data_AF-A0A1J3IXK4-F1
#
_entry.id   AF-A0A1J3IXK4-F1
#
_cell.length_a   1.000
_cell.length_b   1.000
_cell.length_c   1.000
_cell.angle_alpha   90.00
_cell.angle_beta   90.00
_cell.angle_gamma   90.00
#
_symmetry.space_group_name_H-M   'P 1'
#
loop_
_entity.id
_entity.type
_entity.pdbx_description
1 polymer ?
#
loop_
_entity_poly.entity_id
_entity_poly.type
_entity_poly.pdbx_seq_one_letter_code
_entity_poly.pdbx_strand_id
1 'polypeptide(L)'
;IGILSAGNHFAERMAVRKSWMQHRLIKSSKVVARFFVALHSRKSINVELKKEVEFFRDIIVVPYMDSYDLVVLKTVAICEYGAHHFAAKYIMKCDDDTFVRVDAVLSEAKKTPKDQSLYIGNIN
;
A
#
# COMPACT_ATOMS: atom_id res chain seq x y z
N ILE A 1 1.03 3.78 -4.26
CA ILE A 1 1.69 3.35 -3.02
C ILE A 1 0.89 2.17 -2.47
N GLY A 2 1.47 0.97 -2.53
CA GLY A 2 0.94 -0.21 -1.85
C GLY A 2 1.53 -0.31 -0.45
N ILE A 3 0.68 -0.44 0.54
CA ILE A 3 1.07 -0.52 1.96
C ILE A 3 0.78 -1.94 2.41
N LEU A 4 1.80 -2.69 2.80
CA LEU A 4 1.62 -4.01 3.39
C LEU A 4 1.01 -3.86 4.79
N SER A 5 0.00 -4.66 5.08
CA SER A 5 -0.63 -4.71 6.39
C SER A 5 -1.20 -6.10 6.68
N ALA A 6 -1.66 -6.32 7.92
CA ALA A 6 -2.22 -7.58 8.39
C ALA A 6 -3.66 -7.41 8.90
N GLY A 7 -4.46 -8.48 8.92
CA GLY A 7 -5.89 -8.39 9.25
C GLY A 7 -6.19 -7.70 10.59
N ASN A 8 -5.36 -7.91 11.61
CA ASN A 8 -5.47 -7.31 12.94
C ASN A 8 -4.80 -5.93 13.09
N HIS A 9 -4.16 -5.39 12.06
CA HIS A 9 -3.45 -4.10 12.13
C HIS A 9 -4.37 -2.89 11.88
N PHE A 10 -5.56 -2.89 12.49
CA PHE A 10 -6.52 -1.79 12.31
C PHE A 10 -5.96 -0.45 12.81
N ALA A 11 -5.25 -0.47 13.94
CA ALA A 11 -4.72 0.75 14.56
C ALA A 11 -3.64 1.40 13.70
N GLU A 12 -2.76 0.60 13.12
CA GLU A 12 -1.67 0.99 12.22
C GLU A 12 -2.25 1.61 10.94
N ARG A 13 -3.23 0.94 10.32
CA ARG A 13 -3.95 1.50 9.17
C ARG A 13 -4.63 2.82 9.51
N MET A 14 -5.24 2.94 10.69
CA MET A 14 -5.85 4.19 11.13
C MET A 14 -4.81 5.30 11.39
N ALA A 15 -3.63 4.96 11.92
CA ALA A 15 -2.53 5.90 12.09
C ALA A 15 -2.04 6.42 10.73
N VAL A 16 -1.84 5.54 9.75
CA VAL A 16 -1.48 5.89 8.38
C VAL A 16 -2.56 6.78 7.73
N ARG A 17 -3.84 6.39 7.84
CA ARG A 17 -4.99 7.18 7.36
C ARG A 17 -5.01 8.58 7.96
N LYS A 18 -4.81 8.72 9.27
CA LYS A 18 -4.87 10.00 10.00
C LYS A 18 -3.61 10.86 9.83
N SER A 19 -2.53 10.29 9.32
CA SER A 19 -1.24 10.97 9.16
C SER A 19 -0.92 11.25 7.69
N TRP A 20 0.07 10.57 7.11
CA TRP A 20 0.60 10.92 5.78
C TRP A 20 -0.37 10.67 4.63
N MET A 21 -1.40 9.81 4.81
CA MET A 21 -2.50 9.71 3.83
C MET A 21 -3.35 10.99 3.74
N GLN A 22 -3.26 11.89 4.72
CA GLN A 22 -3.91 13.20 4.66
C GLN A 22 -3.18 14.20 3.77
N HIS A 23 -2.01 13.85 3.22
CA HIS A 23 -1.24 14.72 2.36
C HIS A 23 -2.02 15.14 1.11
N ARG A 24 -1.89 16.41 0.68
CA ARG A 24 -2.68 16.99 -0.42
C ARG A 24 -2.58 16.22 -1.73
N LEU A 25 -1.44 15.59 -2.01
CA LEU A 25 -1.24 14.80 -3.24
C LEU A 25 -2.09 13.52 -3.24
N ILE A 26 -2.40 12.96 -2.08
CA ILE A 26 -3.29 11.82 -1.94
C ILE A 26 -4.75 12.28 -2.00
N LYS A 27 -5.10 13.35 -1.27
CA LYS A 27 -6.45 13.93 -1.29
C LYS A 27 -6.89 14.44 -2.67
N SER A 28 -5.95 14.90 -3.49
CA SER A 28 -6.21 15.33 -4.88
C SER A 28 -6.09 14.21 -5.91
N SER A 29 -5.95 12.95 -5.46
CA SER A 29 -5.82 11.76 -6.31
C SER A 29 -4.62 11.77 -7.27
N LYS A 30 -3.63 12.66 -7.07
CA LYS A 30 -2.35 12.63 -7.81
C LYS A 30 -1.47 11.46 -7.40
N VAL A 31 -1.65 10.97 -6.18
CA VAL A 31 -1.02 9.76 -5.63
C VAL A 31 -2.10 8.89 -5.03
N VAL A 32 -2.14 7.61 -5.40
CA VAL A 32 -3.09 6.65 -4.84
C VAL A 32 -2.37 5.78 -3.81
N ALA A 33 -2.96 5.64 -2.63
CA ALA A 33 -2.50 4.75 -1.56
C ALA A 33 -3.56 3.68 -1.26
N ARG A 34 -3.13 2.43 -1.12
CA ARG A 34 -3.98 1.28 -0.80
C ARG A 34 -3.26 0.33 0.15
N PHE A 35 -3.98 -0.22 1.11
CA PHE A 35 -3.51 -1.30 1.97
C PHE A 35 -3.70 -2.65 1.28
N PHE A 36 -2.74 -3.55 1.40
CA PHE A 36 -2.81 -4.92 0.90
C PHE A 36 -2.79 -5.88 2.09
N VAL A 37 -3.92 -6.55 2.30
CA VAL A 37 -4.17 -7.36 3.50
C VAL A 37 -4.58 -8.77 3.10
N ALA A 38 -3.88 -9.77 3.63
CA ALA A 38 -4.20 -11.19 3.43
C ALA A 38 -5.26 -11.66 4.45
N LEU A 39 -5.87 -12.80 4.20
CA LEU A 39 -6.85 -13.40 5.11
C LEU A 39 -6.17 -13.90 6.39
N HIS A 40 -6.76 -13.62 7.55
CA HIS A 40 -6.27 -14.13 8.82
C HIS A 40 -6.89 -15.51 9.12
N SER A 41 -6.14 -16.41 9.77
CA SER A 41 -6.63 -17.70 10.29
C SER A 41 -7.86 -17.60 11.21
N ARG A 42 -8.02 -16.48 11.93
CA ARG A 42 -9.15 -16.23 12.82
C ARG A 42 -10.28 -15.57 12.02
N LYS A 43 -11.41 -16.28 11.88
CA LYS A 43 -12.58 -15.80 11.14
C LYS A 43 -13.12 -14.46 11.67
N SER A 44 -13.08 -14.24 12.98
CA SER A 44 -13.52 -12.98 13.60
C SER A 44 -12.75 -11.77 13.07
N ILE A 45 -11.44 -11.92 12.83
CA ILE A 45 -10.61 -10.85 12.24
C ILE A 45 -11.02 -10.56 10.80
N ASN A 46 -11.31 -11.59 10.00
CA ASN A 46 -11.77 -11.39 8.62
C ASN A 46 -13.15 -10.71 8.55
N VAL A 47 -14.03 -10.97 9.53
CA VAL A 47 -15.32 -10.28 9.65
C VAL A 47 -15.13 -8.79 9.91
N GLU A 48 -14.25 -8.42 10.85
CA GLU A 48 -13.94 -7.01 11.11
C GLU A 48 -13.22 -6.34 9.93
N LEU A 49 -12.27 -7.04 9.31
CA LEU A 49 -11.59 -6.57 8.09
C LEU A 49 -12.60 -6.30 6.97
N LYS A 50 -13.60 -7.17 6.78
CA LYS A 50 -14.65 -6.97 5.76
C LYS A 50 -15.43 -5.67 6.01
N LYS A 51 -15.82 -5.39 7.26
CA LYS A 51 -16.50 -4.13 7.62
C LYS A 51 -15.60 -2.93 7.32
N GLU A 52 -14.30 -3.03 7.62
CA GLU A 52 -13.34 -1.97 7.34
C GLU A 52 -13.17 -1.72 5.83
N VAL A 53 -13.06 -2.79 5.02
CA VAL A 53 -12.99 -2.73 3.55
C VAL A 53 -14.21 -1.99 2.99
N GLU A 54 -15.40 -2.34 3.47
CA GLU A 54 -16.67 -1.73 3.04
C GLU A 54 -16.75 -0.24 3.41
N PHE A 55 -16.25 0.12 4.60
CA PHE A 55 -16.29 1.49 5.12
C PHE A 55 -15.26 2.41 4.45
N PHE A 56 -13.97 2.03 4.42
CA PHE A 56 -12.88 2.91 3.97
C PHE A 56 -12.57 2.80 2.47
N ARG A 57 -12.87 1.65 1.85
CA ARG A 57 -12.63 1.39 0.41
C ARG A 57 -11.18 1.61 -0.05
N ASP A 58 -10.23 1.51 0.87
CA ASP A 58 -8.79 1.69 0.61
C ASP A 58 -7.98 0.41 0.86
N ILE A 59 -8.64 -0.73 1.11
CA ILE A 59 -8.04 -2.03 1.34
C ILE A 59 -8.28 -2.94 0.13
N ILE A 60 -7.22 -3.55 -0.35
CA ILE A 60 -7.22 -4.67 -1.30
C ILE A 60 -6.98 -5.95 -0.50
N VAL A 61 -8.00 -6.80 -0.44
CA VAL A 61 -7.88 -8.12 0.18
C VAL A 61 -7.32 -9.10 -0.83
N VAL A 62 -6.22 -9.74 -0.49
CA VAL A 62 -5.57 -10.75 -1.35
C VAL A 62 -6.00 -12.16 -0.92
N PRO A 63 -6.22 -13.09 -1.87
CA PRO A 63 -6.93 -14.35 -1.62
C PRO A 63 -6.02 -15.47 -1.07
N TYR A 64 -5.14 -15.15 -0.13
CA TYR A 64 -4.29 -16.13 0.54
C TYR A 64 -4.20 -15.84 2.04
N MET A 65 -3.74 -16.83 2.80
CA MET A 65 -3.62 -16.75 4.26
C MET A 65 -2.38 -15.95 4.66
N ASP A 66 -2.52 -15.09 5.66
CA ASP A 66 -1.42 -14.24 6.11
C ASP A 66 -0.32 -15.07 6.76
N SER A 67 0.88 -14.95 6.23
CA SER A 67 2.11 -15.56 6.75
C SER A 67 3.31 -14.76 6.23
N TYR A 68 4.40 -14.78 6.98
CA TYR A 68 5.61 -14.05 6.65
C TYR A 68 6.17 -14.46 5.27
N ASP A 69 6.13 -15.75 4.95
CA ASP A 69 6.63 -16.29 3.69
C ASP A 69 5.85 -15.77 2.46
N LEU A 70 4.61 -15.32 2.65
CA LEU A 70 3.74 -14.82 1.58
C LEU A 70 3.76 -13.29 1.45
N VAL A 71 4.64 -12.59 2.18
CA VAL A 71 4.90 -11.15 1.99
C VAL A 71 5.32 -10.84 0.55
N VAL A 72 6.07 -11.75 -0.08
CA VAL A 72 6.46 -11.63 -1.50
C VAL A 72 5.22 -11.59 -2.40
N LEU A 73 4.20 -12.43 -2.15
CA LEU A 73 2.96 -12.41 -2.91
C LEU A 73 2.19 -11.11 -2.74
N LYS A 74 2.24 -10.46 -1.56
CA LYS A 74 1.63 -9.14 -1.38
C LYS A 74 2.34 -8.07 -2.21
N THR A 75 3.66 -8.17 -2.33
CA THR A 75 4.46 -7.27 -3.16
C THR A 75 4.11 -7.44 -4.64
N VAL A 76 3.96 -8.68 -5.13
CA VAL A 76 3.48 -8.96 -6.49
C VAL A 76 2.08 -8.38 -6.70
N ALA A 77 1.16 -8.59 -5.75
CA ALA A 77 -0.19 -8.03 -5.83
C ALA A 77 -0.22 -6.49 -5.90
N ILE A 78 0.69 -5.80 -5.20
CA ILE A 78 0.85 -4.34 -5.32
C ILE A 78 1.22 -3.95 -6.74
N CYS A 79 2.19 -4.65 -7.34
CA CYS A 79 2.64 -4.38 -8.70
C CYS A 79 1.54 -4.64 -9.73
N GLU A 80 0.87 -5.80 -9.65
CA GLU A 80 -0.23 -6.17 -10.55
C GLU A 80 -1.40 -5.20 -10.44
N TYR A 81 -1.84 -4.89 -9.22
CA TYR A 81 -2.93 -3.95 -8.99
C TYR A 81 -2.58 -2.56 -9.54
N GLY A 82 -1.36 -2.09 -9.27
CA GLY A 82 -0.84 -0.83 -9.79
C GLY A 82 -0.84 -0.76 -11.31
N ALA A 83 -0.34 -1.81 -11.97
CA ALA A 83 -0.22 -1.88 -13.43
C ALA A 83 -1.57 -2.02 -14.14
N HIS A 84 -2.53 -2.73 -13.54
CA HIS A 84 -3.81 -3.05 -14.20
C HIS A 84 -4.92 -2.01 -13.92
N HIS A 85 -4.88 -1.33 -12.77
CA HIS A 85 -5.96 -0.43 -12.35
C HIS A 85 -5.61 1.05 -12.52
N PHE A 86 -4.34 1.39 -12.71
CA PHE A 86 -3.90 2.77 -12.84
C PHE A 86 -2.91 2.94 -13.98
N ALA A 87 -3.00 4.06 -14.69
CA ALA A 87 -1.93 4.55 -15.56
C ALA A 87 -0.80 5.19 -14.72
N ALA A 88 -0.32 4.48 -13.70
CA ALA A 88 0.69 4.98 -12.77
C ALA A 88 2.10 4.84 -13.37
N LYS A 89 2.86 5.94 -13.43
CA LYS A 89 4.26 5.91 -13.87
C LYS A 89 5.20 5.22 -12.86
N TYR A 90 4.82 5.25 -11.58
CA TYR A 90 5.64 4.73 -10.49
C TYR A 90 4.78 3.90 -9.54
N ILE A 91 5.34 2.79 -9.09
CA ILE A 91 4.78 1.96 -8.02
C ILE A 91 5.78 1.98 -6.86
N MET A 92 5.25 2.10 -5.65
CA MET A 92 6.02 2.08 -4.41
C MET A 92 5.37 1.08 -3.46
N LYS A 93 6.18 0.28 -2.78
CA LYS A 93 5.80 -0.56 -1.64
C LYS A 93 6.33 0.06 -0.35
N CYS A 94 5.53 0.03 0.71
CA CYS A 94 5.99 0.25 2.08
C CYS A 94 5.22 -0.66 3.04
N ASP A 95 5.55 -0.60 4.33
CA ASP A 95 4.84 -1.31 5.41
C ASP A 95 3.95 -0.32 6.18
N ASP A 96 3.04 -0.84 7.02
CA ASP A 96 2.06 -0.04 7.76
C ASP A 96 2.63 0.67 9.00
N ASP A 97 3.87 0.37 9.36
CA ASP A 97 4.68 1.06 10.36
C ASP A 97 5.60 2.16 9.75
N THR A 98 5.49 2.41 8.44
CA THR A 98 6.31 3.41 7.73
C THR A 98 5.60 4.77 7.62
N PHE A 99 6.32 5.87 7.90
CA PHE A 99 5.86 7.22 7.59
C PHE A 99 6.43 7.70 6.24
N VAL A 100 5.55 7.91 5.25
CA VAL A 100 5.97 8.32 3.90
C VAL A 100 5.90 9.84 3.73
N ARG A 101 7.05 10.48 3.46
CA ARG A 101 7.11 11.86 2.96
C ARG A 101 6.76 11.90 1.47
N VAL A 102 5.46 11.92 1.16
CA VAL A 102 4.90 11.73 -0.19
C VAL A 102 5.48 12.69 -1.23
N ASP A 103 5.67 13.96 -0.87
CA ASP A 103 6.24 14.99 -1.72
C ASP A 103 7.71 14.73 -2.05
N ALA A 104 8.51 14.37 -1.05
CA ALA A 104 9.93 14.07 -1.19
C ALA A 104 10.15 12.84 -2.09
N VAL A 105 9.41 11.75 -1.84
CA VAL A 105 9.49 10.53 -2.65
C VAL A 105 9.12 10.80 -4.11
N LEU A 106 8.03 11.54 -4.35
CA LEU A 106 7.62 11.87 -5.71
C LEU A 106 8.61 12.80 -6.41
N SER A 107 9.23 13.73 -5.68
CA SER A 107 10.28 14.60 -6.20
C SER A 107 11.50 13.77 -6.64
N GLU A 108 11.92 12.81 -5.82
CA GLU A 108 13.05 11.93 -6.13
C GLU A 108 12.77 11.07 -7.37
N ALA A 109 11.60 10.42 -7.43
CA ALA A 109 11.22 9.58 -8.57
C ALA A 109 11.14 10.36 -9.90
N LYS A 110 10.92 11.68 -9.85
CA LYS A 110 10.87 12.55 -11.04
C LYS A 110 12.24 12.95 -11.56
N LYS A 111 13.31 12.76 -10.79
CA LYS A 111 14.68 13.04 -11.24
C LYS A 111 15.17 12.01 -12.26
N THR A 112 14.56 10.81 -12.30
CA THR A 112 14.89 9.78 -13.28
C THR A 112 14.59 10.25 -14.70
N PRO A 113 15.57 10.18 -15.62
CA PRO A 113 15.36 10.44 -17.04
C PRO A 113 14.21 9.61 -17.63
N LYS A 114 13.54 10.12 -18.67
CA LYS A 114 12.35 9.49 -19.24
C LYS A 114 12.63 8.13 -19.91
N ASP A 115 13.86 7.91 -20.31
CA ASP A 115 14.40 6.75 -21.02
C ASP A 115 15.04 5.71 -20.07
N GLN A 116 14.97 5.93 -18.75
CA GLN A 116 15.57 5.03 -17.76
C GLN A 116 14.53 4.40 -16.84
N SER A 117 14.80 3.15 -16.45
CA SER A 117 14.03 2.45 -15.41
C SER A 117 14.43 2.93 -14.02
N LEU A 118 13.48 2.89 -13.08
CA LEU A 118 13.68 3.30 -11.69
C LEU A 118 13.50 2.13 -10.75
N TYR A 119 14.53 1.84 -9.95
CA TYR A 119 14.43 1.03 -8.74
C TYR A 119 15.28 1.71 -7.66
N ILE A 120 14.63 2.23 -6.62
CA ILE A 120 15.29 2.97 -5.53
C ILE A 120 14.74 2.52 -4.18
N GLY A 121 15.60 2.59 -3.18
CA GLY A 121 15.30 2.22 -1.80
C GLY A 121 16.59 2.15 -0.99
N ASN A 122 16.49 1.64 0.23
CA ASN A 122 17.67 1.23 0.97
C ASN A 122 18.10 -0.16 0.47
N ILE A 123 19.09 -0.19 -0.42
CA ILE A 123 19.63 -1.41 -1.03
C ILE A 123 20.96 -1.69 -0.33
N ASN A 124 20.95 -2.65 0.59
CA ASN A 124 22.16 -3.20 1.22
C ASN A 124 22.59 -4.47 0.47
#